data_AF-A0A9W8K699-F1
#
_entry.id   AF-A0A9W8K699-F1
#
_cell.length_a   1.000
_cell.length_b   1.000
_cell.length_c   1.000
_cell.angle_alpha   90.00
_cell.angle_beta   90.00
_cell.angle_gamma   90.00
#
_symmetry.space_group_name_H-M   'P 1'
#
loop_
_entity.id
_entity.type
_entity.pdbx_description
1 polymer ?
#
loop_
_entity_poly.entity_id
_entity_poly.type
_entity_poly.pdbx_seq_one_letter_code
_entity_poly.pdbx_strand_id
1 'polypeptide(L)'
;MFVHLSLSASRPELSFLQHNQDNAISQEFYLWSSVEQAAKNAIDIRYRLMDYIYTAFHQAHIDGTPILHPVWFKYPKDANTFAIEHQFFYGDSILVSPVTDEGATSISIYLPRDVFYDFTTLAPLQGTGSSVTLTDVDLTKIPVHIKGGTVLPLRVSSAMTTTLLQQTDFEFVVAPDGRGAASGSLYIDDGENLVQRGTTEVGMVFRGGTIDGVWAVWICNWGECGEG
;
A
#
# COMPACT_ATOMS: atom_id res chain seq x y z
N MET A 1 -14.91 -3.43 -9.09
CA MET A 1 -14.37 -2.24 -8.41
C MET A 1 -13.46 -1.52 -9.40
N PHE A 2 -13.92 -0.43 -10.00
CA PHE A 2 -13.10 0.37 -10.92
C PHE A 2 -12.31 1.39 -10.12
N VAL A 3 -10.99 1.31 -10.16
CA VAL A 3 -10.12 2.40 -9.70
C VAL A 3 -10.06 3.41 -10.85
N HIS A 4 -10.73 4.55 -10.69
CA HIS A 4 -10.57 5.65 -11.64
C HIS A 4 -9.31 6.44 -11.25
N LEU A 5 -8.29 6.39 -12.10
CA LEU A 5 -7.06 7.18 -11.95
C LEU A 5 -7.28 8.54 -12.61
N SER A 6 -7.41 9.62 -11.84
CA SER A 6 -7.37 10.98 -12.37
C SER A 6 -6.02 11.61 -12.00
N LEU A 7 -5.10 11.67 -12.95
CA LEU A 7 -3.81 12.33 -12.77
C LEU A 7 -3.98 13.85 -12.94
N SER A 8 -4.12 14.56 -11.82
CA SER A 8 -4.00 16.03 -11.78
C SER A 8 -2.59 16.41 -11.35
N ALA A 9 -1.89 17.19 -12.17
CA ALA A 9 -0.51 17.62 -11.92
C ALA A 9 -0.35 18.51 -10.67
N SER A 10 -1.45 19.03 -10.11
CA SER A 10 -1.43 19.88 -8.90
C SER A 10 -1.75 19.13 -7.61
N ARG A 11 -2.35 17.94 -7.71
CA ARG A 11 -2.66 17.05 -6.58
C ARG A 11 -2.67 15.62 -7.10
N PRO A 12 -1.71 14.77 -6.72
CA PRO A 12 -1.85 13.35 -7.00
C PRO A 12 -3.09 12.89 -6.25
N GLU A 13 -4.17 12.58 -6.96
CA GLU A 13 -5.44 12.12 -6.39
C GLU A 13 -5.67 10.69 -6.85
N LEU A 14 -5.50 9.74 -5.93
CA LEU A 14 -5.95 8.37 -6.11
C LEU A 14 -7.25 8.18 -5.34
N SER A 15 -8.37 8.26 -6.05
CA SER A 15 -9.70 8.13 -5.46
C SER A 15 -10.13 6.67 -5.31
N PHE A 16 -10.68 6.34 -4.15
CA PHE A 16 -11.36 5.07 -3.90
C PHE A 16 -12.84 5.38 -3.64
N LEU A 17 -13.68 5.22 -4.67
CA LEU A 17 -15.09 5.57 -4.64
C LEU A 17 -15.92 4.50 -5.33
N GLN A 18 -17.03 4.12 -4.71
CA GLN A 18 -18.11 3.39 -5.36
C GLN A 18 -19.15 4.40 -5.86
N HIS A 19 -19.45 4.38 -7.16
CA HIS A 19 -20.39 5.30 -7.79
C HIS A 19 -21.28 4.56 -8.78
N ASN A 20 -22.52 5.02 -8.96
CA ASN A 20 -23.54 4.37 -9.79
C ASN A 20 -24.25 5.36 -10.71
N GLN A 21 -24.79 4.86 -11.82
CA GLN A 21 -25.65 5.65 -12.72
C GLN A 21 -27.09 5.72 -12.18
N ASP A 22 -27.80 6.81 -12.47
CA ASP A 22 -29.16 7.07 -11.95
C ASP A 22 -30.16 5.93 -12.19
N ASN A 23 -30.05 5.25 -13.33
CA ASN A 23 -30.99 4.18 -13.74
C ASN A 23 -30.50 2.77 -13.42
N ALA A 24 -29.35 2.62 -12.75
CA ALA A 24 -28.80 1.33 -12.39
C ALA A 24 -29.36 0.84 -11.04
N ILE A 25 -29.36 -0.48 -10.83
CA ILE A 25 -29.75 -1.05 -9.54
C ILE A 25 -28.78 -0.62 -8.44
N SER A 26 -29.27 -0.53 -7.21
CA SER A 26 -28.45 -0.31 -6.00
C SER A 26 -27.28 -1.30 -5.94
N GLN A 27 -26.11 -0.81 -5.54
CA GLN A 27 -24.85 -1.58 -5.56
C GLN A 27 -23.95 -1.27 -4.35
N GLU A 28 -24.56 -0.90 -3.23
CA GLU A 28 -23.87 -0.79 -1.95
C GLU A 28 -23.34 -2.16 -1.51
N PHE A 29 -22.17 -2.17 -0.86
CA PHE A 29 -21.45 -3.42 -0.58
C PHE A 29 -22.24 -4.41 0.28
N TYR A 30 -23.14 -3.94 1.15
CA TYR A 30 -23.91 -4.79 2.05
C TYR A 30 -25.05 -5.57 1.38
N LEU A 31 -25.34 -5.32 0.10
CA LEU A 31 -26.48 -5.94 -0.58
C LEU A 31 -26.28 -7.43 -0.89
N TRP A 32 -25.04 -7.86 -1.14
CA TRP A 32 -24.70 -9.24 -1.43
C TRP A 32 -23.64 -9.73 -0.45
N SER A 33 -23.88 -10.86 0.21
CA SER A 33 -23.00 -11.36 1.27
C SER A 33 -21.54 -11.60 0.81
N SER A 34 -21.34 -12.10 -0.40
CA SER A 34 -19.99 -12.28 -0.97
C SER A 34 -19.29 -10.95 -1.22
N VAL A 35 -20.02 -9.96 -1.73
CA VAL A 35 -19.52 -8.59 -1.96
C VAL A 35 -19.24 -7.89 -0.63
N GLU A 36 -20.10 -8.06 0.36
CA GLU A 36 -19.93 -7.53 1.70
C GLU A 36 -18.64 -8.06 2.34
N GLN A 37 -18.42 -9.38 2.27
CA GLN A 37 -17.22 -10.00 2.82
C GLN A 37 -15.95 -9.55 2.07
N ALA A 38 -15.99 -9.53 0.73
CA ALA A 38 -14.88 -9.06 -0.09
C ALA A 38 -14.54 -7.58 0.20
N ALA A 39 -15.57 -6.73 0.33
CA ALA A 39 -15.42 -5.32 0.65
C ALA A 39 -14.83 -5.12 2.05
N LYS A 40 -15.31 -5.87 3.07
CA LYS A 40 -14.73 -5.83 4.42
C LYS A 40 -13.24 -6.19 4.42
N ASN A 41 -12.87 -7.26 3.73
CA ASN A 41 -11.47 -7.69 3.63
C ASN A 41 -10.60 -6.62 2.95
N ALA A 42 -11.05 -6.07 1.82
CA ALA A 42 -10.29 -5.05 1.09
C ALA A 42 -10.19 -3.71 1.84
N ILE A 43 -11.28 -3.28 2.48
CA ILE A 43 -11.31 -2.05 3.29
C ILE A 43 -10.44 -2.20 4.53
N ASP A 44 -10.44 -3.36 5.19
CA ASP A 44 -9.57 -3.63 6.34
C ASP A 44 -8.10 -3.46 5.97
N ILE A 45 -7.65 -4.12 4.89
CA ILE A 45 -6.28 -3.97 4.38
C ILE A 45 -5.96 -2.51 4.06
N ARG A 46 -6.86 -1.81 3.35
CA ARG A 46 -6.66 -0.42 2.96
C ARG A 46 -6.52 0.51 4.17
N TYR A 47 -7.34 0.34 5.19
CA TYR A 47 -7.30 1.17 6.39
C TYR A 47 -6.06 0.85 7.24
N ARG A 48 -5.65 -0.42 7.35
CA ARG A 48 -4.38 -0.75 7.99
C ARG A 48 -3.18 -0.12 7.28
N LEU A 49 -3.23 0.02 5.95
CA LEU A 49 -2.21 0.65 5.11
C LEU A 49 -2.34 2.18 5.00
N MET A 50 -3.29 2.83 5.69
CA MET A 50 -3.63 4.23 5.41
C MET A 50 -2.44 5.18 5.51
N ASP A 51 -1.63 5.08 6.56
CA ASP A 51 -0.48 5.97 6.75
C ASP A 51 0.69 5.65 5.80
N TYR A 52 0.85 4.39 5.39
CA TYR A 52 1.77 4.02 4.31
C TYR A 52 1.35 4.67 2.98
N ILE A 53 0.05 4.58 2.66
CA ILE A 53 -0.53 5.22 1.48
C ILE A 53 -0.33 6.73 1.56
N TYR A 54 -0.61 7.34 2.71
CA TYR A 54 -0.43 8.77 2.93
C TYR A 54 1.03 9.21 2.77
N THR A 55 1.97 8.41 3.25
CA THR A 55 3.41 8.64 3.03
C THR A 55 3.76 8.62 1.54
N ALA A 56 3.16 7.72 0.74
CA ALA A 56 3.35 7.70 -0.70
C ALA A 56 2.73 8.96 -1.39
N PHE A 57 1.60 9.46 -0.91
CA PHE A 57 1.05 10.75 -1.37
C PHE A 57 1.98 11.92 -1.03
N HIS A 58 2.57 11.92 0.17
CA HIS A 58 3.54 12.93 0.56
C HIS A 58 4.77 12.91 -0.36
N GLN A 59 5.34 11.72 -0.62
CA GLN A 59 6.45 11.59 -1.56
C GLN A 59 6.08 12.12 -2.95
N ALA A 60 4.91 11.74 -3.47
CA ALA A 60 4.40 12.21 -4.75
C ALA A 60 4.26 13.74 -4.80
N HIS A 61 3.92 14.38 -3.69
CA HIS A 61 3.85 15.84 -3.59
C HIS A 61 5.24 16.49 -3.62
N ILE A 62 6.23 15.89 -2.97
CA ILE A 62 7.58 16.45 -2.85
C ILE A 62 8.39 16.31 -4.13
N ASP A 63 8.37 15.14 -4.79
CA ASP A 63 9.26 14.85 -5.92
C ASP A 63 8.55 14.37 -7.20
N GLY A 64 7.23 14.23 -7.18
CA GLY A 64 6.43 13.76 -8.32
C GLY A 64 6.45 12.24 -8.54
N THR A 65 6.97 11.45 -7.60
CA THR A 65 6.93 9.98 -7.66
C THR A 65 5.48 9.49 -7.78
N PRO A 66 5.14 8.62 -8.76
CA PRO A 66 3.79 8.09 -8.87
C PRO A 66 3.38 7.26 -7.66
N ILE A 67 2.13 7.39 -7.19
CA ILE A 67 1.66 6.56 -6.07
C ILE A 67 1.47 5.10 -6.51
N LEU A 68 0.99 4.88 -7.74
CA LEU A 68 0.93 3.57 -8.34
C LEU A 68 2.07 3.43 -9.34
N HIS A 69 2.92 2.44 -9.13
CA HIS A 69 4.02 2.13 -10.01
C HIS A 69 3.70 0.87 -10.82
N PRO A 70 3.76 0.91 -12.17
CA PRO A 70 3.76 -0.33 -12.92
C PRO A 70 5.01 -1.14 -12.57
N VAL A 71 4.97 -2.47 -12.72
CA VAL A 71 6.07 -3.35 -12.27
C VAL A 71 7.42 -2.95 -12.88
N TRP A 72 7.43 -2.56 -14.16
CA TRP A 72 8.64 -2.11 -14.86
C TRP A 72 9.26 -0.83 -14.29
N PHE A 73 8.49 0.00 -13.60
CA PHE A 73 9.02 1.21 -12.96
C PHE A 73 10.01 0.85 -11.85
N LYS A 74 9.71 -0.20 -11.08
CA LYS A 74 10.61 -0.73 -10.05
C LYS A 74 11.69 -1.66 -10.60
N TYR A 75 11.41 -2.33 -11.73
CA TYR A 75 12.32 -3.28 -12.36
C TYR A 75 12.61 -2.93 -13.83
N PRO A 76 13.20 -1.76 -14.12
CA PRO A 76 13.35 -1.25 -15.50
C PRO A 76 14.31 -2.07 -16.37
N LYS A 77 15.15 -2.91 -15.74
CA LYS A 77 16.09 -3.81 -16.43
C LYS A 77 15.47 -5.16 -16.79
N ASP A 78 14.24 -5.43 -16.34
CA ASP A 78 13.54 -6.69 -16.61
C ASP A 78 12.51 -6.49 -17.71
N ALA A 79 12.87 -6.81 -18.95
CA ALA A 79 12.02 -6.60 -20.12
C ALA A 79 10.67 -7.36 -20.05
N ASN A 80 10.58 -8.43 -19.26
CA ASN A 80 9.32 -9.18 -19.09
C ASN A 80 8.25 -8.35 -18.35
N THR A 81 8.66 -7.32 -17.61
CA THR A 81 7.75 -6.48 -16.84
C THR A 81 7.02 -5.44 -17.67
N PHE A 82 7.44 -5.22 -18.93
CA PHE A 82 6.96 -4.12 -19.76
C PHE A 82 5.53 -4.36 -20.27
N ALA A 83 5.16 -5.62 -20.48
CA ALA A 83 3.83 -6.02 -20.96
C ALA A 83 2.83 -6.30 -19.81
N ILE A 84 3.23 -6.05 -18.56
CA ILE A 84 2.38 -6.32 -17.39
C ILE A 84 1.46 -5.13 -17.14
N GLU A 85 0.15 -5.37 -17.27
CA GLU A 85 -0.88 -4.35 -17.12
C GLU A 85 -1.74 -4.54 -15.85
N HIS A 86 -1.94 -5.80 -15.43
CA HIS A 86 -2.85 -6.16 -14.33
C HIS A 86 -2.13 -6.40 -13.00
N GLN A 87 -0.93 -5.85 -12.83
CA GLN A 87 -0.16 -5.93 -11.58
C GLN A 87 0.62 -4.63 -11.41
N PHE A 88 0.62 -4.10 -10.20
CA PHE A 88 1.24 -2.81 -9.89
C PHE A 88 1.72 -2.75 -8.45
N PHE A 89 2.69 -1.90 -8.18
CA PHE A 89 3.03 -1.52 -6.81
C PHE A 89 2.19 -0.34 -6.37
N TYR A 90 1.60 -0.43 -5.19
CA TYR A 90 1.07 0.69 -4.44
C TYR A 90 2.20 1.22 -3.55
N GLY A 91 2.64 2.44 -3.80
CA GLY A 91 3.85 3.00 -3.23
C GLY A 91 5.08 2.18 -3.61
N ASP A 92 6.06 2.10 -2.72
CA ASP A 92 7.35 1.48 -3.00
C ASP A 92 7.39 -0.04 -2.85
N SER A 93 6.50 -0.61 -2.03
CA SER A 93 6.69 -1.96 -1.50
C SER A 93 5.48 -2.88 -1.56
N ILE A 94 4.27 -2.39 -1.82
CA ILE A 94 3.07 -3.24 -1.85
C ILE A 94 2.73 -3.65 -3.28
N LEU A 95 2.97 -4.89 -3.64
CA LEU A 95 2.63 -5.47 -4.94
C LEU A 95 1.18 -6.01 -4.91
N VAL A 96 0.31 -5.45 -5.74
CA VAL A 96 -1.09 -5.84 -5.86
C VAL A 96 -1.30 -6.57 -7.18
N SER A 97 -1.89 -7.77 -7.11
CA SER A 97 -2.20 -8.61 -8.28
C SER A 97 -3.69 -8.95 -8.29
N PRO A 98 -4.57 -8.03 -8.75
CA PRO A 98 -6.02 -8.24 -8.77
C PRO A 98 -6.44 -9.41 -9.67
N VAL A 99 -7.46 -10.15 -9.23
CA VAL A 99 -8.17 -11.13 -10.08
C VAL A 99 -9.18 -10.38 -10.94
N THR A 100 -8.98 -10.40 -12.25
CA THR A 100 -9.79 -9.64 -13.22
C THR A 100 -10.74 -10.51 -14.05
N ASP A 101 -10.51 -11.82 -14.08
CA ASP A 101 -11.27 -12.76 -14.88
C ASP A 101 -12.45 -13.33 -14.08
N GLU A 102 -13.64 -13.34 -14.70
CA GLU A 102 -14.85 -13.86 -14.07
C GLU A 102 -14.73 -15.35 -13.76
N GLY A 103 -15.06 -15.74 -12.53
CA GLY A 103 -15.04 -17.15 -12.10
C GLY A 103 -13.65 -17.75 -11.92
N ALA A 104 -12.57 -16.96 -12.05
CA ALA A 104 -11.22 -17.45 -11.86
C ALA A 104 -10.95 -17.80 -10.38
N THR A 105 -10.44 -19.02 -10.16
CA THR A 105 -9.97 -19.51 -8.85
C THR A 105 -8.45 -19.60 -8.77
N SER A 106 -7.77 -19.17 -9.84
CA SER A 106 -6.32 -19.09 -9.93
C SER A 106 -5.91 -17.92 -10.80
N ILE A 107 -4.75 -17.34 -10.52
CA ILE A 107 -4.19 -16.21 -11.26
C ILE A 107 -2.71 -16.43 -11.50
N SER A 108 -2.22 -16.04 -12.69
CA SER A 108 -0.80 -15.99 -12.98
C SER A 108 -0.24 -14.61 -12.64
N ILE A 109 0.65 -14.54 -11.66
CA ILE A 109 1.31 -13.29 -11.24
C ILE A 109 2.77 -13.32 -11.63
N TYR A 110 3.37 -12.19 -12.00
CA TYR A 110 4.79 -12.12 -12.30
C TYR A 110 5.58 -11.73 -11.05
N LEU A 111 6.60 -12.52 -10.71
CA LEU A 111 7.48 -12.19 -9.59
C LEU A 111 8.90 -11.92 -10.11
N PRO A 112 9.34 -10.64 -10.09
CA PRO A 112 10.73 -10.27 -10.39
C PRO A 112 11.73 -11.03 -9.51
N ARG A 113 13.03 -11.03 -9.88
CA ARG A 113 14.09 -11.65 -9.07
C ARG A 113 14.35 -10.88 -7.78
N ASP A 114 13.46 -11.05 -6.81
CA ASP A 114 13.47 -10.40 -5.52
C ASP A 114 12.77 -11.31 -4.50
N VAL A 115 12.83 -10.94 -3.22
CA VAL A 115 12.04 -11.59 -2.17
C VAL A 115 10.71 -10.86 -2.04
N PHE A 116 9.61 -11.59 -1.97
CA PHE A 116 8.29 -11.07 -1.65
C PHE A 116 7.74 -11.79 -0.42
N TYR A 117 6.73 -11.24 0.22
CA TYR A 117 6.07 -11.83 1.38
C TYR A 117 4.56 -11.70 1.18
N ASP A 118 3.80 -12.77 1.40
CA ASP A 118 2.34 -12.67 1.38
C ASP A 118 1.88 -11.71 2.49
N PHE A 119 1.01 -10.75 2.18
CA PHE A 119 0.62 -9.70 3.12
C PHE A 119 -0.12 -10.25 4.37
N THR A 120 -0.87 -11.33 4.22
CA THR A 120 -1.71 -11.85 5.30
C THR A 120 -0.94 -12.82 6.20
N THR A 121 -0.20 -13.74 5.58
CA THR A 121 0.52 -14.82 6.28
C THR A 121 1.96 -14.45 6.62
N LEU A 122 2.49 -13.38 6.02
CA LEU A 122 3.89 -12.96 6.10
C LEU A 122 4.87 -14.05 5.62
N ALA A 123 4.36 -15.06 4.91
CA ALA A 123 5.18 -16.14 4.38
C ALA A 123 6.04 -15.63 3.22
N PRO A 124 7.36 -15.93 3.21
CA PRO A 124 8.22 -15.51 2.12
C PRO A 124 7.89 -16.26 0.83
N LEU A 125 7.96 -15.53 -0.28
CA LEU A 125 7.78 -15.99 -1.64
C LEU A 125 8.96 -15.51 -2.48
N GLN A 126 9.80 -16.46 -2.92
CA GLN A 126 10.98 -16.14 -3.70
C GLN A 126 10.61 -15.91 -5.16
N GLY A 127 10.82 -14.69 -5.66
CA GLY A 127 10.64 -14.37 -7.06
C GLY A 127 11.84 -14.83 -7.91
N THR A 128 11.54 -15.40 -9.07
CA THR A 128 12.53 -15.98 -10.01
C THR A 128 12.66 -15.19 -11.32
N GLY A 129 11.93 -14.08 -11.46
CA GLY A 129 11.81 -13.34 -12.72
C GLY A 129 10.90 -14.05 -13.73
N SER A 130 9.86 -14.72 -13.23
CA SER A 130 8.91 -15.48 -14.03
C SER A 130 7.52 -15.42 -13.42
N SER A 131 6.51 -15.82 -14.21
CA SER A 131 5.16 -15.96 -13.69
C SER A 131 5.01 -17.18 -12.79
N VAL A 132 4.23 -17.01 -11.72
CA VAL A 132 3.84 -18.04 -10.77
C VAL A 132 2.31 -18.09 -10.74
N THR A 133 1.75 -19.28 -10.83
CA THR A 133 0.30 -19.47 -10.69
C THR A 133 -0.05 -19.64 -9.22
N LEU A 134 -0.84 -18.70 -8.70
CA LEU A 134 -1.49 -18.85 -7.41
C LEU A 134 -2.79 -19.62 -7.60
N THR A 135 -2.95 -20.74 -6.92
CA THR A 135 -4.20 -21.52 -6.88
C THR A 135 -5.02 -21.17 -5.65
N ASP A 136 -6.28 -21.61 -5.63
CA ASP A 136 -7.18 -21.48 -4.47
C ASP A 136 -7.38 -20.02 -4.03
N VAL A 137 -7.38 -19.10 -5.01
CA VAL A 137 -7.66 -17.69 -4.76
C VAL A 137 -9.15 -17.53 -4.55
N ASP A 138 -9.51 -17.30 -3.28
CA ASP A 138 -10.88 -17.04 -2.86
C ASP A 138 -11.42 -15.76 -3.52
N LEU A 139 -12.70 -15.78 -3.92
CA LEU A 139 -13.44 -14.66 -4.47
C LEU A 139 -13.37 -13.42 -3.56
N THR A 140 -13.22 -13.62 -2.24
CA THR A 140 -13.17 -12.54 -1.26
C THR A 140 -11.77 -11.99 -0.99
N LYS A 141 -10.74 -12.45 -1.71
CA LYS A 141 -9.35 -12.09 -1.49
C LYS A 141 -8.69 -11.51 -2.73
N ILE A 142 -7.85 -10.51 -2.50
CA ILE A 142 -6.96 -9.95 -3.51
C ILE A 142 -5.54 -10.38 -3.12
N PRO A 143 -4.78 -11.04 -4.01
CA PRO A 143 -3.37 -11.30 -3.77
C PRO A 143 -2.58 -10.00 -3.59
N VAL A 144 -1.97 -9.85 -2.42
CA VAL A 144 -1.15 -8.69 -2.05
C VAL A 144 0.15 -9.21 -1.45
N HIS A 145 1.28 -8.69 -1.94
CA HIS A 145 2.59 -9.09 -1.48
C HIS A 145 3.42 -7.87 -1.06
N ILE A 146 4.22 -8.03 -0.01
CA ILE A 146 5.17 -7.04 0.46
C ILE A 146 6.52 -7.36 -0.19
N LYS A 147 7.12 -6.38 -0.86
CA LYS A 147 8.48 -6.49 -1.40
C LYS A 147 9.49 -6.54 -0.26
N GLY A 148 10.44 -7.45 -0.35
CA GLY A 148 11.59 -7.53 0.54
C GLY A 148 12.43 -6.25 0.52
N GLY A 149 13.11 -5.98 1.63
CA GLY A 149 13.82 -4.73 1.85
C GLY A 149 12.95 -3.63 2.47
N THR A 150 11.75 -3.95 2.97
CA THR A 150 10.76 -2.97 3.41
C THR A 150 10.47 -3.08 4.90
N VAL A 151 10.47 -1.95 5.61
CA VAL A 151 9.77 -1.81 6.91
C VAL A 151 8.46 -1.10 6.63
N LEU A 152 7.34 -1.81 6.78
CA LEU A 152 6.02 -1.34 6.41
C LEU A 152 5.25 -0.86 7.65
N PRO A 153 4.93 0.44 7.75
CA PRO A 153 4.05 0.94 8.80
C PRO A 153 2.60 0.56 8.50
N LEU A 154 1.96 -0.12 9.45
CA LEU A 154 0.54 -0.46 9.44
C LEU A 154 -0.13 0.05 10.71
N ARG A 155 -1.46 0.19 10.70
CA ARG A 155 -2.25 0.23 11.94
C ARG A 155 -2.53 -1.20 12.42
N VAL A 156 -2.52 -1.40 13.73
CA VAL A 156 -2.77 -2.72 14.36
C VAL A 156 -4.14 -3.29 13.97
N SER A 157 -5.13 -2.43 13.72
CA SER A 157 -6.45 -2.80 13.22
C SER A 157 -7.06 -1.69 12.36
N SER A 158 -8.01 -2.07 11.51
CA SER A 158 -8.87 -1.11 10.82
C SER A 158 -9.84 -0.41 11.79
N ALA A 159 -10.47 0.67 11.32
CA ALA A 159 -11.47 1.43 12.04
C ALA A 159 -12.60 1.88 11.10
N MET A 160 -13.73 2.32 11.67
CA MET A 160 -14.89 2.76 10.88
C MET A 160 -14.67 4.09 10.14
N THR A 161 -13.78 4.94 10.65
CA THR A 161 -13.42 6.24 10.05
C THR A 161 -11.93 6.50 10.19
N THR A 162 -11.38 7.39 9.36
CA THR A 162 -9.98 7.82 9.46
C THR A 162 -9.70 8.54 10.77
N THR A 163 -10.66 9.30 11.32
CA THR A 163 -10.54 9.96 12.63
C THR A 163 -10.33 8.95 13.76
N LEU A 164 -11.06 7.82 13.75
CA LEU A 164 -10.87 6.75 14.71
C LEU A 164 -9.57 5.98 14.43
N LEU A 165 -9.25 5.77 13.15
CA LEU A 165 -8.03 5.07 12.74
C LEU A 165 -6.76 5.76 13.27
N GLN A 166 -6.72 7.10 13.28
CA GLN A 166 -5.58 7.87 13.79
C GLN A 166 -5.29 7.63 15.28
N GLN A 167 -6.28 7.16 16.05
CA GLN A 167 -6.15 6.82 17.48
C GLN A 167 -5.65 5.39 17.72
N THR A 168 -5.47 4.61 16.65
CA THR A 168 -5.06 3.20 16.72
C THR A 168 -3.55 3.10 16.67
N ASP A 169 -2.95 2.19 17.43
CA ASP A 169 -1.49 2.02 17.44
C ASP A 169 -0.93 1.55 16.10
N PHE A 170 0.38 1.77 15.91
CA PHE A 170 1.12 1.26 14.77
C PHE A 170 1.65 -0.15 15.01
N GLU A 171 1.64 -0.95 13.94
CA GLU A 171 2.34 -2.22 13.78
C GLU A 171 3.38 -2.04 12.65
N PHE A 172 4.64 -2.40 12.90
CA PHE A 172 5.69 -2.32 11.88
C PHE A 172 6.03 -3.72 11.38
N VAL A 173 5.68 -4.01 10.14
CA VAL A 173 6.01 -5.29 9.49
C VAL A 173 7.38 -5.15 8.84
N VAL A 174 8.34 -5.96 9.30
CA VAL A 174 9.68 -6.02 8.70
C VAL A 174 9.71 -7.15 7.68
N ALA A 175 9.94 -6.81 6.42
CA ALA A 175 10.13 -7.73 5.30
C ALA A 175 11.59 -7.62 4.80
N PRO A 176 12.53 -8.41 5.33
CA PRO A 176 13.95 -8.33 4.94
C PRO A 176 14.17 -8.65 3.45
N ASP A 177 15.20 -8.05 2.85
CA ASP A 177 15.68 -8.45 1.53
C ASP A 177 16.53 -9.73 1.60
N GLY A 178 17.04 -10.20 0.47
CA GLY A 178 17.95 -11.35 0.42
C GLY A 178 19.27 -11.17 1.18
N ARG A 179 19.56 -9.97 1.69
CA ARG A 179 20.72 -9.66 2.55
C ARG A 179 20.33 -9.48 4.02
N GLY A 180 19.06 -9.68 4.37
CA GLY A 180 18.55 -9.53 5.73
C GLY A 180 18.39 -8.07 6.18
N ALA A 181 18.33 -7.11 5.24
CA ALA A 181 18.12 -5.70 5.55
C ALA A 181 16.74 -5.24 5.10
N ALA A 182 16.17 -4.23 5.77
CA ALA A 182 14.97 -3.55 5.32
C ALA A 182 14.99 -2.06 5.69
N SER A 183 14.20 -1.26 5.00
CA SER A 183 14.00 0.15 5.34
C SER A 183 12.59 0.63 5.00
N GLY A 184 12.14 1.69 5.65
CA GLY A 184 10.86 2.32 5.36
C GLY A 184 10.81 3.74 5.89
N SER A 185 9.72 4.42 5.57
CA SER A 185 9.41 5.75 6.08
C SER A 185 7.95 5.84 6.47
N LEU A 186 7.65 6.78 7.37
CA LEU A 186 6.31 7.12 7.81
C LEU A 186 6.21 8.63 7.96
N TYR A 187 5.29 9.25 7.23
CA TYR A 187 4.97 10.67 7.33
C TYR A 187 3.59 10.83 8.00
N ILE A 188 3.52 11.72 8.99
CA ILE A 188 2.31 12.07 9.73
C ILE A 188 2.20 13.58 9.83
N ASP A 189 1.02 14.11 9.55
CA ASP A 189 0.63 15.49 9.83
C ASP A 189 -0.83 15.54 10.32
N ASP A 190 -1.42 16.73 10.38
CA ASP A 190 -2.81 16.91 10.82
C ASP A 190 -3.87 16.48 9.78
N GLY A 191 -3.46 16.21 8.53
CA GLY A 191 -4.32 15.73 7.44
C GLY A 191 -5.39 16.72 6.94
N GLU A 192 -5.48 17.93 7.49
CA GLU A 192 -6.57 18.87 7.22
C GLU A 192 -6.09 20.26 6.82
N ASN A 193 -5.01 20.77 7.42
CA ASN A 193 -4.56 22.14 7.20
C ASN A 193 -3.70 22.25 5.93
N LEU A 194 -3.89 23.33 5.18
CA LEU A 194 -3.05 23.65 4.01
C LEU A 194 -1.59 23.90 4.39
N VAL A 195 -1.38 24.47 5.57
CA VAL A 195 -0.06 24.69 6.17
C VAL A 195 -0.06 23.94 7.49
N GLN A 196 0.73 22.88 7.53
CA GLN A 196 0.85 21.99 8.67
C GLN A 196 1.47 22.75 9.85
N ARG A 197 0.83 22.63 11.01
CA ARG A 197 1.36 23.23 12.26
C ARG A 197 2.60 22.48 12.76
N GLY A 198 2.69 21.20 12.42
CA GLY A 198 3.84 20.34 12.68
C GLY A 198 3.69 19.05 11.88
N THR A 199 4.82 18.48 11.51
CA THR A 199 4.89 17.21 10.78
C THR A 199 5.89 16.30 11.46
N THR A 200 5.63 15.00 11.39
CA THR A 200 6.54 13.97 11.87
C THR A 200 6.90 13.07 10.71
N GLU A 201 8.18 13.04 10.35
CA GLU A 201 8.73 12.07 9.42
C GLU A 201 9.64 11.11 10.18
N VAL A 202 9.37 9.82 10.05
CA VAL A 202 10.13 8.74 10.70
C VAL A 202 10.77 7.88 9.63
N GLY A 203 12.09 7.91 9.56
CA GLY A 203 12.86 6.88 8.86
C GLY A 203 12.93 5.60 9.70
N MET A 204 13.04 4.44 9.06
CA MET A 204 13.21 3.16 9.72
C MET A 204 14.23 2.33 8.96
N VAL A 205 15.20 1.74 9.66
CA VAL A 205 16.19 0.83 9.07
C VAL A 205 16.30 -0.42 9.92
N PHE A 206 16.13 -1.58 9.31
CA PHE A 206 16.32 -2.87 9.95
C PHE A 206 17.61 -3.52 9.45
N ARG A 207 18.52 -3.86 10.38
CA ARG A 207 19.71 -4.68 10.13
C ARG A 207 20.06 -5.48 11.39
N GLY A 208 20.51 -6.72 11.20
CA GLY A 208 21.03 -7.52 12.33
C GLY A 208 20.01 -7.88 13.42
N GLY A 209 18.71 -7.88 13.09
CA GLY A 209 17.64 -8.23 14.03
C GLY A 209 17.07 -7.06 14.83
N THR A 210 17.55 -5.84 14.61
CA THR A 210 17.06 -4.63 15.29
C THR A 210 16.58 -3.61 14.26
N ILE A 211 15.48 -2.92 14.58
CA ILE A 211 15.05 -1.72 13.85
C ILE A 211 15.72 -0.53 14.55
N ASP A 212 16.64 0.11 13.85
CA ASP A 212 17.33 1.30 14.28
C ASP A 212 16.84 2.51 13.47
N GLY A 213 16.90 3.70 14.08
CA GLY A 213 16.84 4.97 13.36
C GLY A 213 15.48 5.64 13.26
N VAL A 214 14.76 5.81 14.37
CA VAL A 214 13.72 6.85 14.47
C VAL A 214 14.41 8.23 14.43
N TRP A 215 14.77 8.71 13.25
CA TRP A 215 15.09 10.13 13.07
C TRP A 215 13.76 10.84 12.87
N ALA A 216 13.11 11.27 13.95
CA ALA A 216 11.99 12.20 13.84
C ALA A 216 12.57 13.53 13.35
N VAL A 217 12.40 13.85 12.07
CA VAL A 217 12.66 15.20 11.58
C VAL A 217 11.42 16.02 11.91
N TRP A 218 11.49 16.79 12.99
CA TRP A 218 10.50 17.80 13.30
C TRP A 218 10.71 18.98 12.34
N ILE A 219 9.94 19.03 11.25
CA ILE A 219 9.91 20.23 10.41
C ILE A 219 8.93 21.21 11.06
N CYS A 220 9.46 21.99 12.02
CA CYS A 220 8.73 23.07 12.66
C CYS A 220 8.69 24.27 11.71
N ASN A 221 7.57 24.49 11.02
CA ASN A 221 7.36 25.72 10.27
C ASN A 221 6.96 26.85 11.24
N TRP A 222 7.79 27.90 11.28
CA TRP A 222 7.58 29.13 12.06
C TRP A 222 7.50 28.94 13.58
N GLY A 223 8.65 28.53 14.14
CA GLY A 223 9.11 28.97 15.45
C GLY A 223 8.17 28.72 16.63
N GLU A 224 7.97 27.45 16.98
CA GLU A 224 7.85 26.98 18.37
C GLU A 224 7.63 25.46 18.36
N CYS A 225 8.67 24.71 18.70
CA CYS A 225 8.54 23.29 19.06
C CYS A 225 8.97 23.18 20.52
N GLY A 226 7.99 23.02 21.41
CA GLY A 226 8.20 22.77 22.83
C GLY A 226 8.56 21.31 23.05
N GLU A 227 9.52 21.05 23.93
CA GLU A 227 9.89 19.72 24.41
C GLU A 227 8.75 19.14 25.27
N GLY A 228 8.36 17.90 25.00
CA GLY A 228 7.41 17.13 25.81
C GLY A 228 7.53 15.64 25.54
#